data_AF-A0A3D0WRY4-F1
#
_entry.id   AF-A0A3D0WRY4-F1
#
_cell.length_a   1.000
_cell.length_b   1.000
_cell.length_c   1.000
_cell.angle_alpha   90.00
_cell.angle_beta   90.00
_cell.angle_gamma   90.00
#
_symmetry.space_group_name_H-M   'P 1'
#
loop_
_entity.id
_entity.type
_entity.pdbx_description
1 polymer ?
#
loop_
_entity_poly.entity_id
_entity_poly.type
_entity_poly.pdbx_seq_one_letter_code
_entity_poly.pdbx_strand_id
1 'polypeptide(L)'
;MKIRVVKTASNAKAVQVVRYYNNKRTIMRHVGSAHTREDLDDLVLLAEEWIKDYSAQLSIFPDENPNKLLHLNHCTFLGVKYS
;
A
#
# COMPACT_ATOMS: atom_id res chain seq x y z
N MET A 1 4.83 -10.80 -1.20
CA MET A 1 5.90 -9.93 -0.64
C MET A 1 5.26 -9.05 0.43
N LYS A 2 6.02 -8.50 1.38
CA LYS A 2 5.48 -7.57 2.39
C LYS A 2 6.37 -6.35 2.53
N ILE A 3 5.74 -5.20 2.73
CA ILE A 3 6.42 -3.97 3.10
C ILE A 3 6.71 -4.02 4.60
N ARG A 4 7.93 -3.65 4.97
CA ARG A 4 8.42 -3.63 6.34
C ARG A 4 9.05 -2.27 6.60
N VAL A 5 8.55 -1.58 7.61
CA VAL A 5 9.13 -0.33 8.10
C VAL A 5 9.92 -0.62 9.36
N VAL A 6 11.15 -0.11 9.45
CA VAL A 6 11.99 -0.23 10.65
C VAL A 6 12.61 1.08 11.07
N LYS A 7 12.73 1.25 12.37
CA LYS A 7 13.53 2.32 12.94
C LYS A 7 15.02 2.00 12.75
N THR A 8 15.77 2.98 12.26
CA THR A 8 17.22 2.91 12.04
C THR A 8 17.97 3.58 13.19
N ALA A 9 19.29 3.38 13.25
CA ALA A 9 20.14 3.99 14.28
C ALA A 9 20.17 5.52 14.20
N SER A 10 19.98 6.10 13.01
CA SER A 10 19.87 7.56 12.79
C SER A 10 18.48 8.13 13.13
N ASN A 11 17.62 7.36 13.79
CA ASN A 11 16.24 7.72 14.11
C ASN A 11 15.30 7.86 12.88
N ALA A 12 15.77 7.55 11.67
CA ALA A 12 14.93 7.46 10.48
C ALA A 12 14.11 6.16 10.45
N LYS A 13 13.05 6.13 9.64
CA LYS A 13 12.27 4.94 9.33
C LYS A 13 12.65 4.41 7.94
N ALA A 14 13.29 3.26 7.87
CA ALA A 14 13.65 2.60 6.62
C ALA A 14 12.50 1.71 6.11
N VAL A 15 12.14 1.88 4.84
CA VAL A 15 11.14 1.06 4.14
C VAL A 15 11.86 -0.03 3.35
N GLN A 16 11.41 -1.27 3.52
CA GLN A 16 11.99 -2.46 2.90
C GLN A 16 10.88 -3.35 2.34
N VAL A 17 11.11 -3.94 1.17
CA VAL A 17 10.29 -5.04 0.67
C VAL A 17 10.97 -6.35 1.05
N VAL A 18 10.23 -7.23 1.73
CA VAL A 18 10.72 -8.52 2.22
C VAL A 18 9.89 -9.68 1.69
N ARG A 19 10.53 -10.84 1.60
CA ARG A 19 9.88 -12.14 1.36
C ARG A 19 10.15 -13.06 2.55
N TYR A 20 9.10 -13.74 2.98
CA TYR A 20 9.20 -14.84 3.93
C TYR A 20 9.15 -16.15 3.16
N TYR A 21 10.14 -17.00 3.35
CA TYR A 21 10.23 -18.31 2.71
C TYR A 21 11.03 -19.25 3.61
N ASN A 22 10.51 -20.46 3.87
CA ASN A 22 11.12 -21.46 4.76
C ASN A 22 11.54 -20.87 6.13
N ASN A 23 10.63 -20.14 6.78
CA ASN A 23 10.87 -19.41 8.04
C ASN A 23 12.05 -18.42 8.01
N LYS A 24 12.58 -18.11 6.84
CA LYS A 24 13.63 -17.11 6.62
C LYS A 24 13.03 -15.86 6.01
N ARG A 25 13.47 -14.70 6.53
CA ARG A 25 13.16 -13.39 5.96
C ARG A 25 14.32 -12.94 5.07
N THR A 26 14.04 -12.69 3.79
CA THR A 26 15.00 -12.11 2.85
C THR A 26 14.54 -10.71 2.46
N ILE A 27 15.46 -9.73 2.54
CA ILE A 27 15.22 -8.38 2.03
C ILE A 27 15.38 -8.43 0.52
N MET A 28 14.32 -8.11 -0.21
CA MET A 28 14.32 -8.07 -1.67
C MET A 28 14.73 -6.70 -2.19
N ARG A 29 14.24 -5.63 -1.55
CA ARG A 29 14.55 -4.25 -1.93
C ARG A 29 14.58 -3.37 -0.69
N HIS A 30 15.59 -2.51 -0.61
CA HIS A 30 15.56 -1.34 0.26
C HIS A 30 15.05 -0.15 -0.58
N VAL A 31 13.97 0.48 -0.12
CA VAL A 31 13.29 1.53 -0.89
C VAL A 31 13.85 2.91 -0.50
N GLY A 32 14.07 3.14 0.79
CA GLY A 32 14.68 4.36 1.31
C GLY A 32 14.48 4.49 2.81
N SER A 33 14.81 5.66 3.35
CA SER A 33 14.57 6.02 4.76
C SER A 33 13.98 7.43 4.89
N ALA A 34 12.94 7.56 5.71
CA ALA A 34 12.21 8.80 5.95
C ALA A 34 12.39 9.29 7.39
N HIS A 35 12.40 10.62 7.56
CA HIS A 35 12.36 11.27 8.87
C HIS A 35 11.01 11.91 9.18
N THR A 36 10.22 12.23 8.15
CA THR A 36 8.87 12.78 8.27
C THR A 36 7.83 11.68 8.06
N ARG A 37 6.56 12.01 8.25
CA ARG A 37 5.45 11.08 7.96
C ARG A 37 5.15 11.06 6.47
N GLU A 38 5.21 12.22 5.85
CA GLU A 38 4.93 12.45 4.43
C GLU A 38 5.91 11.64 3.56
N ASP A 39 7.22 11.76 3.82
CA ASP A 39 8.25 10.99 3.10
C ASP A 39 8.08 9.48 3.35
N LEU A 40 7.57 9.08 4.51
CA LEU A 40 7.33 7.67 4.81
C LEU A 40 6.19 7.12 3.96
N ASP A 41 5.10 7.88 3.84
CA ASP A 41 3.93 7.50 3.05
C ASP A 41 4.31 7.40 1.56
N ASP A 42 5.12 8.34 1.05
CA ASP A 42 5.68 8.29 -0.32
C ASP A 42 6.55 7.05 -0.54
N LEU A 43 7.45 6.73 0.39
CA LEU A 43 8.30 5.53 0.29
C LEU A 43 7.49 4.23 0.37
N VAL A 44 6.37 4.22 1.10
CA VAL A 44 5.47 3.07 1.15
C VAL A 44 4.77 2.91 -0.19
N LEU A 45 4.26 3.99 -0.79
CA LEU A 45 3.64 3.97 -2.12
C LEU A 45 4.62 3.42 -3.18
N LEU A 46 5.86 3.91 -3.21
CA LEU A 46 6.90 3.40 -4.12
C LEU A 46 7.20 1.90 -3.88
N ALA A 47 7.10 1.44 -2.64
CA ALA A 47 7.27 0.02 -2.32
C ALA A 47 6.11 -0.84 -2.84
N GLU A 48 4.88 -0.32 -2.80
CA GLU A 48 3.70 -0.97 -3.35
C GLU A 48 3.77 -1.09 -4.87
N GLU A 49 4.14 -0.01 -5.55
CA GLU A 49 4.37 0.00 -7.00
C GLU A 49 5.44 -1.02 -7.39
N TRP A 50 6.58 -1.03 -6.70
CA TRP A 50 7.64 -2.00 -6.94
C TRP A 50 7.16 -3.45 -6.76
N ILE A 51 6.32 -3.73 -5.76
CA ILE A 51 5.72 -5.06 -5.56
C ILE A 51 4.79 -5.43 -6.72
N LYS A 52 3.94 -4.49 -7.17
CA LYS A 52 3.02 -4.69 -8.29
C LYS A 52 3.80 -5.07 -9.54
N ASP A 53 4.80 -4.26 -9.88
CA ASP A 53 5.66 -4.47 -11.05
C ASP A 53 6.45 -5.78 -10.97
N TYR A 54 7.05 -6.07 -9.81
CA TYR A 54 7.85 -7.29 -9.62
C TYR A 54 6.99 -8.55 -9.71
N SER A 55 5.78 -8.54 -9.14
CA SER A 55 4.95 -9.73 -9.07
C SER A 55 4.46 -10.19 -10.44
N ALA A 56 4.36 -9.26 -11.42
CA ALA A 56 3.66 -9.44 -12.69
C ALA A 56 2.24 -10.05 -12.52
N GLN A 57 1.72 -10.07 -11.30
CA GLN A 57 0.45 -10.67 -10.96
C GLN A 57 -0.60 -9.61 -11.19
N LEU A 58 -1.47 -9.86 -12.18
CA LEU A 58 -2.64 -9.02 -12.40
C LEU A 58 -3.50 -9.03 -11.13
N SER A 59 -3.86 -7.83 -10.66
CA SER A 59 -4.83 -7.71 -9.59
C SER A 59 -6.14 -8.34 -10.05
N ILE A 60 -6.65 -9.29 -9.27
CA ILE A 60 -8.01 -9.80 -9.44
C ILE A 60 -9.06 -8.81 -8.92
N PHE A 61 -8.61 -7.77 -8.20
CA PHE A 61 -9.44 -6.65 -7.77
C PHE A 61 -9.38 -5.56 -8.83
N PRO A 62 -10.52 -4.94 -9.17
CA PRO A 62 -10.52 -3.80 -10.07
C PRO A 62 -9.69 -2.66 -9.45
N ASP A 63 -8.98 -1.90 -10.28
CA ASP A 63 -8.30 -0.69 -9.81
C ASP A 63 -9.34 0.22 -9.14
N GLU A 64 -8.98 0.82 -8.00
CA GLU A 64 -9.84 1.78 -7.32
C GLU A 64 -10.01 3.00 -8.24
N ASN A 65 -11.18 3.11 -8.85
CA ASN A 65 -11.55 4.31 -9.59
C ASN A 65 -11.92 5.39 -8.56
N PRO A 66 -11.16 6.49 -8.44
CA PRO A 66 -11.46 7.56 -7.48
C PRO A 66 -12.85 8.18 -7.70
N ASN A 67 -13.44 8.01 -8.89
CA ASN A 67 -14.80 8.45 -9.21
C ASN A 67 -15.91 7.49 -8.73
N LYS A 68 -15.59 6.41 -7.99
CA LYS A 68 -16.60 5.54 -7.33
C LYS A 68 -17.01 6.04 -5.94
N LEU A 69 -16.47 7.16 -5.48
CA LEU A 69 -16.89 7.77 -4.21
C LEU A 69 -18.26 8.43 -4.36
N LEU A 70 -19.27 7.82 -3.76
CA LEU A 70 -20.61 8.40 -3.66
C LEU A 70 -20.64 9.41 -2.51
N HIS A 71 -20.72 10.70 -2.82
CA HIS A 71 -20.84 11.74 -1.80
C HIS A 71 -22.26 11.75 -1.25
N LEU A 72 -22.48 11.13 -0.08
CA LEU A 72 -23.80 10.95 0.53
C LEU A 72 -24.58 12.26 0.71
N ASN A 73 -23.87 13.37 0.94
CA ASN A 73 -24.48 14.71 1.06
C ASN A 73 -25.18 15.17 -0.23
N HIS A 74 -24.87 14.57 -1.39
CA HIS A 74 -25.46 14.88 -2.68
C HIS A 74 -26.45 13.78 -3.14
N CYS A 75 -26.81 12.85 -2.26
CA CYS A 75 -27.74 11.78 -2.56
C CYS A 75 -29.08 12.01 -1.86
N THR A 76 -30.17 11.70 -2.56
CA THR A 76 -31.52 11.71 -1.99
C THR A 76 -32.05 10.28 -1.95
N PHE A 77 -32.50 9.84 -0.78
CA PHE A 77 -33.11 8.53 -0.61
C PHE A 77 -34.54 8.53 -1.19
N LEU A 78 -34.80 7.63 -2.14
CA LEU A 78 -36.10 7.54 -2.82
C LEU A 78 -37.04 6.46 -2.23
N GLY A 79 -36.52 5.48 -1.49
CA GLY A 79 -37.30 4.40 -0.88
C GLY A 79 -36.69 3.01 -1.05
N VAL A 80 -37.27 2.01 -0.38
CA VAL A 80 -36.94 0.58 -0.54
C VAL A 80 -38.19 -0.15 -1.01
N LYS A 81 -38.06 -0.96 -2.07
CA LYS A 81 -39.11 -1.87 -2.53
C LYS A 81 -38.78 -3.28 -2.07
N TYR A 82 -39.67 -3.89 -1.31
CA TYR A 82 -39.64 -5.31 -1.01
C TYR A 82 -40.47 -6.09 -2.05
N SER A 83 -39.98 -7.26 -2.44
CA SER A 83 -40.66 -8.23 -3.31
C SER A 83 -41.01 -9.47 -2.50
#